data_AF-A0A8T6TVL6-F1
#
_entry.id   AF-A0A8T6TVL6-F1
#
_cell.length_a   1.000
_cell.length_b   1.000
_cell.length_c   1.000
_cell.angle_alpha   90.00
_cell.angle_beta   90.00
_cell.angle_gamma   90.00
#
_symmetry.space_group_name_H-M   'P 1'
#
loop_
_entity.id
_entity.type
_entity.pdbx_description
1 polymer ?
#
loop_
_entity_poly.entity_id
_entity_poly.type
_entity_poly.pdbx_seq_one_letter_code
_entity_poly.pdbx_strand_id
1 'polypeptide(L)'
;MGVIVDGVEAKPCVGCGFCCRKARCYLGAQKHGAGTDCPELVWNGERWRCQLVLDNEELKTNPMISFDLHIGAGCCCALNTERLKYL
;
A
#
# COMPACT_ATOMS: atom_id res chain seq x y z
N MET A 1 -13.11 11.70 -5.72
CA MET A 1 -13.88 10.87 -6.67
C MET A 1 -13.38 9.44 -6.59
N GLY A 2 -14.26 8.48 -6.24
CA GLY A 2 -13.97 7.05 -6.35
C GLY A 2 -14.02 6.56 -7.80
N VAL A 3 -13.52 5.36 -8.04
CA VAL A 3 -13.62 4.69 -9.35
C VAL A 3 -14.63 3.55 -9.21
N ILE A 4 -15.55 3.38 -10.17
CA ILE A 4 -16.49 2.26 -10.16
C ILE A 4 -15.81 1.06 -10.82
N VAL A 5 -15.69 -0.05 -10.08
CA VAL A 5 -15.18 -1.34 -10.57
C VAL A 5 -16.26 -2.38 -10.30
N ASP A 6 -16.72 -3.09 -11.33
CA ASP A 6 -17.76 -4.13 -11.23
C ASP A 6 -19.03 -3.70 -10.47
N GLY A 7 -19.45 -2.45 -10.65
CA GLY A 7 -20.64 -1.89 -10.00
C GLY A 7 -20.46 -1.47 -8.53
N VAL A 8 -19.24 -1.58 -7.99
CA VAL A 8 -18.89 -1.16 -6.63
C VAL A 8 -18.01 0.10 -6.67
N GLU A 9 -18.34 1.10 -5.86
CA GLU A 9 -17.49 2.29 -5.69
C GLU A 9 -16.21 1.92 -4.93
N ALA A 10 -15.10 1.79 -5.65
CA ALA A 10 -13.80 1.56 -5.06
C ALA A 10 -13.27 2.87 -4.46
N LYS A 11 -13.08 2.86 -3.13
CA LYS A 11 -12.44 3.97 -2.42
C LYS A 11 -10.94 3.98 -2.71
N PRO A 12 -10.35 5.13 -3.05
CA PRO A 12 -8.92 5.21 -3.34
C PRO A 12 -8.09 4.83 -2.10
N CYS A 13 -6.88 4.35 -2.34
CA CYS A 13 -5.91 4.19 -1.26
C CYS A 13 -5.51 5.58 -0.73
N VAL A 14 -5.67 5.77 0.57
CA VAL A 14 -5.38 7.05 1.24
C VAL A 14 -3.95 7.12 1.79
N GLY A 15 -3.14 6.07 1.58
CA GLY A 15 -1.74 6.06 2.02
C GLY A 15 -1.53 5.98 3.54
N CYS A 16 -2.57 5.68 4.32
CA CYS A 16 -2.49 5.50 5.78
C CYS A 16 -1.62 4.31 6.24
N GLY A 17 -1.20 3.45 5.31
CA GLY A 17 -0.33 2.30 5.61
C GLY A 17 -0.97 1.21 6.46
N PHE A 18 -2.27 1.25 6.76
CA PHE A 18 -2.94 0.24 7.59
C PHE A 18 -2.74 -1.19 7.05
N CYS A 19 -2.94 -1.40 5.75
CA CYS A 19 -2.68 -2.70 5.13
C CYS A 19 -1.18 -3.02 5.08
N CYS A 20 -0.35 -2.08 4.64
CA CYS A 20 1.09 -2.28 4.46
C CYS A 20 1.85 -2.53 5.77
N ARG A 21 1.38 -1.97 6.90
CA ARG A 21 1.98 -2.16 8.23
C ARG A 21 1.56 -3.46 8.91
N LYS A 22 0.47 -4.12 8.45
CA LYS A 22 -0.03 -5.33 9.10
C LYS A 22 0.84 -6.56 8.85
N ALA A 23 1.45 -6.65 7.67
CA ALA A 23 2.29 -7.76 7.30
C ALA A 23 3.36 -7.33 6.29
N ARG A 24 4.58 -7.82 6.46
CA ARG A 24 5.65 -7.65 5.48
C ARG A 24 5.28 -8.44 4.22
N CYS A 25 5.32 -7.77 3.06
CA CYS A 25 5.07 -8.43 1.78
C CYS A 25 6.25 -9.32 1.36
N TYR A 26 6.08 -10.10 0.29
CA TYR A 26 7.12 -11.03 -0.19
C TYR A 26 8.42 -10.31 -0.60
N LEU A 27 8.36 -9.12 -1.22
CA LEU A 27 9.57 -8.35 -1.54
C LEU A 27 10.31 -7.89 -0.28
N GLY A 28 9.57 -7.39 0.70
CA GLY A 28 10.13 -7.03 1.99
C GLY A 28 10.76 -8.23 2.68
N ALA A 29 10.10 -9.39 2.61
CA ALA A 29 10.61 -10.62 3.19
C ALA A 29 11.84 -11.18 2.47
N GLN A 30 11.91 -11.03 1.15
CA GLN A 30 13.07 -11.41 0.36
C GLN A 30 14.32 -10.58 0.75
N LYS A 31 14.15 -9.28 1.02
CA LYS A 31 15.26 -8.40 1.41
C LYS A 31 15.62 -8.50 2.89
N HIS A 32 14.62 -8.58 3.78
CA HIS A 32 14.80 -8.41 5.23
C HIS A 32 14.47 -9.65 6.07
N GLY A 33 14.18 -10.79 5.42
CA GLY A 33 13.73 -12.02 6.08
C GLY A 33 12.27 -11.99 6.50
N ALA A 34 11.80 -13.05 7.17
CA ALA A 34 10.43 -13.11 7.69
C ALA A 34 10.19 -12.06 8.80
N GLY A 35 8.96 -11.54 8.90
CA GLY A 35 8.58 -10.57 9.93
C GLY A 35 7.30 -9.81 9.58
N THR A 36 6.85 -8.94 10.48
CA THR A 36 5.64 -8.09 10.28
C THR A 36 6.00 -6.67 9.88
N ASP A 37 6.96 -6.06 10.59
CA ASP A 37 7.36 -4.67 10.33
C ASP A 37 8.23 -4.63 9.07
N CYS A 38 7.98 -3.72 8.13
CA CYS A 38 8.81 -3.60 6.93
C CYS A 38 9.71 -2.35 7.05
N PRO A 39 11.05 -2.49 7.11
CA PRO A 39 11.96 -1.33 7.17
C PRO A 39 11.84 -0.35 6.01
N GLU A 40 11.27 -0.83 4.91
CA GLU A 40 11.14 -0.10 3.65
C GLU A 40 9.84 0.70 3.58
N LEU A 41 8.93 0.50 4.54
CA LEU A 41 7.70 1.26 4.61
C LEU A 41 7.96 2.52 5.44
N VAL A 42 8.10 3.66 4.76
CA VAL A 42 8.51 4.93 5.35
C VAL A 42 7.40 5.96 5.23
N TRP A 43 7.14 6.70 6.31
CA TRP A 43 6.25 7.85 6.29
C TRP A 43 6.94 9.06 5.65
N ASN A 44 6.34 9.64 4.61
CA ASN A 44 6.92 10.79 3.90
C ASN A 44 6.38 12.16 4.38
N GLY A 45 5.66 12.21 5.49
CA GLY A 45 4.97 13.41 5.97
C GLY A 45 3.47 13.43 5.64
N GLU A 46 3.03 12.71 4.59
CA GLU A 46 1.63 12.67 4.16
C GLU A 46 1.08 11.23 4.05
N ARG A 47 1.91 10.29 3.58
CA ARG A 47 1.54 8.90 3.28
C ARG A 47 2.70 7.95 3.58
N TRP A 48 2.37 6.71 3.91
CA TRP A 48 3.33 5.61 3.93
C TRP A 48 3.70 5.21 2.51
N ARG A 49 4.99 5.09 2.24
CA ARG A 49 5.57 4.77 0.93
C ARG A 49 6.55 3.61 1.07
N CYS A 50 6.53 2.70 0.09
CA CYS A 50 7.47 1.59 0.03
C CYS A 50 8.73 2.03 -0.73
N GLN A 51 9.85 2.18 -0.03
CA GLN A 51 11.12 2.62 -0.62
C GLN A 51 11.69 1.60 -1.61
N LEU A 52 11.50 0.29 -1.39
CA LEU A 52 11.89 -0.73 -2.39
C LEU A 52 11.31 -0.48 -3.78
N VAL A 53 10.03 -0.08 -3.82
CA VAL A 53 9.35 0.17 -5.08
C VAL A 53 9.74 1.54 -5.61
N LEU A 54 9.93 2.55 -4.75
CA LEU A 54 10.26 3.91 -5.19
C LEU A 54 11.71 4.05 -5.68
N ASP A 55 12.66 3.37 -5.05
CA ASP A 55 14.10 3.47 -5.34
C ASP A 55 14.53 2.60 -6.54
N ASN A 56 13.64 1.73 -7.03
CA ASN A 56 13.89 0.85 -8.15
C ASN A 56 12.94 1.18 -9.31
N GLU A 57 13.48 1.76 -10.40
CA GLU A 57 12.68 2.22 -11.53
C GLU A 57 11.93 1.08 -12.25
N GLU A 58 12.48 -0.12 -12.28
CA GLU A 58 11.81 -1.30 -12.84
C GLU A 58 10.58 -1.67 -12.00
N LEU A 59 10.72 -1.74 -10.67
CA LEU A 59 9.59 -2.04 -9.77
C LEU A 59 8.53 -0.93 -9.77
N LYS A 60 8.97 0.32 -9.84
CA LYS A 60 8.11 1.51 -9.84
C LYS A 60 7.21 1.60 -11.06
N THR A 61 7.76 1.27 -12.24
CA THR A 61 7.07 1.38 -13.52
C THR A 61 6.34 0.10 -13.92
N ASN A 62 6.60 -1.02 -13.25
CA ASN A 62 5.93 -2.29 -13.49
C ASN A 62 4.53 -2.33 -12.82
N PRO A 63 3.43 -2.33 -13.60
CA PRO A 63 2.07 -2.35 -13.05
C PRO A 63 1.73 -3.66 -12.32
N MET A 64 2.45 -4.76 -12.59
CA MET A 64 2.26 -6.01 -11.88
C MET A 64 2.70 -5.91 -10.43
N ILE A 65 3.73 -5.10 -10.13
CA ILE A 65 4.21 -4.92 -8.75
C ILE A 65 3.15 -4.23 -7.88
N SER A 66 2.50 -3.18 -8.40
CA SER A 66 1.44 -2.50 -7.63
C SER A 66 0.21 -3.39 -7.46
N PHE A 67 -0.13 -4.19 -8.48
CA PHE A 67 -1.19 -5.19 -8.42
C PHE A 67 -0.89 -6.29 -7.38
N ASP A 68 0.24 -6.97 -7.50
CA ASP A 68 0.63 -8.10 -6.64
C ASP A 68 0.74 -7.69 -5.17
N LEU A 69 1.35 -6.53 -4.91
CA LEU A 69 1.50 -5.99 -3.56
C LEU A 69 0.28 -5.22 -3.06
N HIS A 70 -0.77 -5.13 -3.88
CA HIS A 70 -1.98 -4.36 -3.59
C HIS A 70 -1.69 -2.89 -3.22
N ILE A 71 -0.59 -2.34 -3.76
CA ILE A 71 -0.22 -0.93 -3.56
C ILE A 71 -1.24 -0.09 -4.30
N GLY A 72 -1.99 0.72 -3.56
CA GLY A 72 -3.00 1.59 -4.16
C GLY A 72 -4.37 0.95 -4.34
N ALA A 73 -4.55 -0.34 -4.00
CA ALA A 73 -5.77 -1.11 -4.26
C ALA A 73 -7.04 -0.59 -3.56
N GLY A 74 -6.90 0.31 -2.58
CA GLY A 74 -8.02 1.00 -1.96
C GLY A 74 -7.97 0.99 -0.44
N CYS A 75 -8.85 1.77 0.18
CA CYS A 75 -8.97 1.84 1.64
C CYS A 75 -10.42 1.61 2.09
N CYS A 76 -10.83 0.34 2.13
CA CYS A 76 -12.20 -0.07 2.44
C CYS A 76 -12.36 -0.85 3.75
N CYS A 77 -11.28 -1.23 4.43
CA CYS A 77 -11.37 -2.00 5.68
C CYS A 77 -12.13 -1.21 6.76
N ALA A 78 -13.26 -1.76 7.25
CA ALA A 78 -14.09 -1.14 8.27
C ALA A 78 -13.34 -0.89 9.59
N LEU A 79 -12.36 -1.74 9.90
CA LEU A 79 -11.49 -1.61 11.09
C LEU A 79 -10.43 -0.51 10.96
N ASN A 80 -10.21 0.02 9.75
CA ASN A 80 -9.29 1.13 9.55
C ASN A 80 -10.03 2.47 9.73
N THR A 81 -10.02 3.01 10.94
CA THR A 81 -10.65 4.30 11.26
C THR A 81 -9.87 5.49 10.69
N GLU A 82 -8.57 5.35 10.41
CA GLU A 82 -7.75 6.43 9.82
C GLU A 82 -8.29 6.88 8.46
N ARG A 83 -8.98 5.99 7.72
CA ARG A 83 -9.59 6.31 6.41
C ARG A 83 -10.67 7.39 6.51
N LEU A 84 -11.28 7.58 7.68
CA LEU A 84 -12.33 8.58 7.90
C LEU A 84 -11.81 10.02 7.80
N LYS A 85 -10.50 10.24 7.98
CA LYS A 85 -9.87 11.55 7.81
C LYS A 85 -9.79 12.00 6.35
N TYR A 86 -10.10 11.10 5.42
CA TYR A 86 -9.94 11.29 3.97
C TYR A 86 -11.28 11.10 3.22
N LEU A 87 -12.39 11.00 3.96
CA LEU A 87 -13.78 11.05 3.44
C LEU A 87 -14.30 12.47 3.53
#